data_AF-A0A8M1MFS0-F1
#
_entry.id   AF-A0A8M1MFS0-F1
#
_cell.length_a   1.000
_cell.length_b   1.000
_cell.length_c   1.000
_cell.angle_alpha   90.00
_cell.angle_beta   90.00
_cell.angle_gamma   90.00
#
_symmetry.space_group_name_H-M   'P 1'
#
loop_
_entity.id
_entity.type
_entity.pdbx_description
1 polymer ?
#
loop_
_entity_poly.entity_id
_entity_poly.type
_entity_poly.pdbx_seq_one_letter_code
_entity_poly.pdbx_strand_id
1 'polypeptide(L)'
;MDGDGEPESVGQPEEVSPEGQQEEAGAQEASAGEERPEEEEEAEEAEAAAYLAELPEPLLLRVLAELPAAQLVQACRLVCLRWKELVDGAPLWLLKCQQEGLVPEGGAEDERDHWQQFYFLSKRRRNLLRNPCGEEDLEGWCDVEHGGDGWRVEDLPGDCGVEFIHDESVKKYFASSFEWCRKAQVVDLQAEGYWEELLDTTQPAIVAKDWYSGRGDAGCLYELTVKLLSEHEDVLAEFSSGQVAVPPDSDEAGWIQISHTFTDYGPGLRFVRFEHGGQDSVYWKGWFGARVTNSSVWVEP
;
A
#
# COMPACT_ATOMS: atom_id res chain seq x y z
N MET A 1 -41.48 22.50 75.56
CA MET A 1 -40.57 21.46 75.00
C MET A 1 -39.57 22.21 74.14
N ASP A 2 -38.73 23.07 74.73
CA ASP A 2 -37.70 22.81 75.78
C ASP A 2 -36.57 22.01 75.11
N GLY A 3 -35.31 22.45 75.09
CA GLY A 3 -34.51 23.05 76.17
C GLY A 3 -33.35 22.07 76.44
N ASP A 4 -32.12 22.43 76.76
CA ASP A 4 -31.43 23.71 77.04
C ASP A 4 -29.96 23.50 76.56
N GLY A 5 -28.99 24.42 76.56
CA GLY A 5 -28.88 25.81 77.02
C GLY A 5 -27.40 26.11 77.33
N GLU A 6 -26.95 27.35 77.15
CA GLU A 6 -25.60 27.81 77.54
C GLU A 6 -25.53 28.05 79.07
N PRO A 7 -24.34 28.36 79.64
CA PRO A 7 -23.85 29.75 79.69
C PRO A 7 -22.46 29.91 79.04
N GLU A 8 -22.08 31.06 78.44
CA GLU A 8 -21.78 32.37 79.05
C GLU A 8 -20.58 32.36 80.05
N SER A 9 -19.76 33.42 80.23
CA SER A 9 -20.01 34.84 79.92
C SER A 9 -18.74 35.69 79.66
N VAL A 10 -18.88 36.70 78.78
CA VAL A 10 -18.41 38.11 78.91
C VAL A 10 -16.89 38.45 78.85
N GLY A 11 -16.56 39.46 78.02
CA GLY A 11 -15.24 40.11 77.97
C GLY A 11 -15.05 41.16 76.86
N GLN A 12 -15.69 42.33 76.99
CA GLN A 12 -15.43 43.58 76.23
C GLN A 12 -14.97 44.69 77.23
N PRO A 13 -14.51 45.90 76.84
CA PRO A 13 -14.42 46.56 75.52
C PRO A 13 -12.94 46.69 75.05
N GLU A 14 -12.36 47.66 74.30
CA GLU A 14 -12.67 49.04 73.84
C GLU A 14 -12.16 49.30 72.39
N GLU A 15 -12.34 50.54 71.88
CA GLU A 15 -11.97 51.00 70.52
C GLU A 15 -10.52 51.54 70.43
N VAL A 16 -10.04 51.82 69.20
CA VAL A 16 -9.50 53.14 68.75
C VAL A 16 -8.92 53.03 67.32
N SER A 17 -9.26 53.99 66.46
CA SER A 17 -8.49 54.36 65.25
C SER A 17 -7.93 55.78 65.43
N PRO A 18 -6.81 56.13 64.79
CA PRO A 18 -6.93 56.84 63.52
C PRO A 18 -5.79 56.58 62.51
N GLU A 19 -5.74 57.39 61.46
CA GLU A 19 -4.87 57.31 60.27
C GLU A 19 -3.37 57.55 60.55
N GLY A 20 -2.51 57.02 59.68
CA GLY A 20 -1.07 57.30 59.62
C GLY A 20 -0.55 57.15 58.18
N GLN A 21 0.34 58.04 57.75
CA GLN A 21 0.78 58.16 56.35
C GLN A 21 2.10 57.43 56.07
N GLN A 22 2.26 57.01 54.80
CA GLN A 22 3.50 56.89 54.01
C GLN A 22 4.86 56.74 54.72
N GLU A 23 5.59 55.67 54.39
CA GLU A 23 7.03 55.78 54.12
C GLU A 23 7.47 54.73 53.08
N GLU A 24 8.42 55.08 52.19
CA GLU A 24 9.04 54.13 51.27
C GLU A 24 10.22 53.42 51.95
N ALA A 25 10.29 52.09 51.85
CA ALA A 25 11.51 51.34 52.12
C ALA A 25 11.62 50.20 51.10
N GLY A 26 12.56 50.31 50.16
CA GLY A 26 12.71 49.36 49.07
C GLY A 26 13.32 48.03 49.53
N ALA A 27 12.64 46.93 49.22
CA ALA A 27 13.24 45.60 49.15
C ALA A 27 13.37 45.21 47.66
N GLN A 28 14.59 45.23 47.13
CA GLN A 28 14.89 44.56 45.88
C GLN A 28 15.03 43.06 46.15
N GLU A 29 13.91 42.33 46.15
CA GLU A 29 13.99 40.88 45.98
C GLU A 29 14.38 40.61 44.52
N ALA A 30 15.54 40.00 44.34
CA ALA A 30 16.09 39.74 43.03
C ALA A 30 15.25 38.68 42.31
N SER A 31 14.91 38.96 41.06
CA SER A 31 14.30 38.00 40.13
C SER A 31 15.30 36.86 39.83
N ALA A 32 15.36 35.87 40.71
CA ALA A 32 15.83 34.54 40.35
C ALA A 32 14.68 33.86 39.59
N GLY A 33 14.70 33.99 38.27
CA GLY A 33 13.82 33.18 37.42
C GLY A 33 14.31 31.73 37.46
N GLU A 34 13.52 30.85 38.08
CA GLU A 34 13.43 29.48 37.59
C GLU A 34 12.61 29.57 36.30
N GLU A 35 13.30 29.74 35.16
CA GLU A 35 12.73 29.52 33.84
C GLU A 35 12.19 28.08 33.84
N ARG A 36 10.93 27.89 33.41
CA ARG A 36 10.32 26.55 33.50
C ARG A 36 11.04 25.62 32.53
N PRO A 37 11.12 24.30 32.82
CA PRO A 37 11.68 23.34 31.86
C PRO A 37 11.02 23.40 30.48
N GLU A 38 9.71 23.72 30.46
CA GLU A 38 8.92 23.94 29.24
C GLU A 38 9.36 25.20 28.45
N GLU A 39 9.87 26.23 29.13
CA GLU A 39 10.34 27.50 28.54
C GLU A 39 11.79 27.37 28.03
N GLU A 40 12.64 26.57 28.69
CA GLU A 40 13.96 26.16 28.18
C GLU A 40 13.82 25.26 26.93
N GLU A 41 12.89 24.30 26.95
CA GLU A 41 12.65 23.35 25.84
C GLU A 41 12.07 24.06 24.59
N GLU A 42 11.10 24.97 24.75
CA GLU A 42 10.61 25.82 23.64
C GLU A 42 11.73 26.71 23.03
N ALA A 43 12.70 27.14 23.83
CA ALA A 43 13.83 27.96 23.35
C ALA A 43 14.84 27.13 22.54
N GLU A 44 15.16 25.89 22.96
CA GLU A 44 16.05 25.00 22.21
C GLU A 44 15.39 24.54 20.88
N GLU A 45 14.09 24.25 20.87
CA GLU A 45 13.35 23.99 19.62
C GLU A 45 13.38 25.19 18.66
N ALA A 46 13.26 26.41 19.17
CA ALA A 46 13.31 27.63 18.36
C ALA A 46 14.70 27.89 17.74
N GLU A 47 15.79 27.65 18.48
CA GLU A 47 17.15 27.76 17.93
C GLU A 47 17.41 26.66 16.89
N ALA A 48 17.00 25.41 17.16
CA ALA A 48 17.11 24.31 16.20
C ALA A 48 16.32 24.58 14.90
N ALA A 49 15.11 25.14 15.01
CA ALA A 49 14.29 25.53 13.86
C ALA A 49 14.95 26.65 13.04
N ALA A 50 15.57 27.64 13.69
CA ALA A 50 16.33 28.69 13.01
C ALA A 50 17.56 28.13 12.26
N TYR A 51 18.33 27.24 12.90
CA TYR A 51 19.47 26.57 12.26
C TYR A 51 19.06 25.75 11.03
N LEU A 52 17.96 24.99 11.12
CA LEU A 52 17.40 24.23 10.00
C LEU A 52 16.85 25.13 8.88
N ALA A 53 16.37 26.32 9.20
CA ALA A 53 15.91 27.29 8.22
C ALA A 53 17.06 27.91 7.39
N GLU A 54 18.23 28.14 8.01
CA GLU A 54 19.44 28.63 7.32
C GLU A 54 20.23 27.53 6.58
N LEU A 55 20.00 26.25 6.93
CA LEU A 55 20.76 25.11 6.41
C LEU A 55 20.76 25.06 4.85
N PRO A 56 21.92 24.92 4.17
CA PRO A 56 22.01 24.84 2.72
C PRO A 56 21.13 23.73 2.11
N GLU A 57 20.55 24.00 0.93
CA GLU A 57 19.58 23.09 0.28
C GLU A 57 20.08 21.64 0.12
N PRO A 58 21.31 21.35 -0.35
CA PRO A 58 21.78 19.95 -0.45
C PRO A 58 21.92 19.23 0.90
N LEU A 59 21.97 19.96 2.02
CA LEU A 59 21.96 19.38 3.36
C LEU A 59 20.54 19.22 3.89
N LEU A 60 19.66 20.21 3.66
CA LEU A 60 18.24 20.11 4.01
C LEU A 60 17.55 18.98 3.22
N LEU A 61 17.87 18.80 1.93
CA LEU A 61 17.42 17.66 1.13
C LEU A 61 17.84 16.32 1.74
N ARG A 62 19.03 16.21 2.33
CA ARG A 62 19.46 14.99 3.04
C ARG A 62 18.69 14.78 4.35
N VAL A 63 18.46 15.83 5.14
CA VAL A 63 17.63 15.74 6.36
C VAL A 63 16.21 15.27 6.01
N LEU A 64 15.61 15.84 4.97
CA LEU A 64 14.29 15.43 4.48
C LEU A 64 14.31 14.00 3.90
N ALA A 65 15.38 13.58 3.24
CA ALA A 65 15.45 12.25 2.61
C ALA A 65 15.45 11.08 3.62
N GLU A 66 15.92 11.30 4.86
CA GLU A 66 15.79 10.30 5.94
C GLU A 66 14.35 10.14 6.45
N LEU A 67 13.43 11.07 6.14
CA LEU A 67 12.05 11.02 6.63
C LEU A 67 11.15 10.06 5.83
N PRO A 68 10.13 9.47 6.48
CA PRO A 68 9.08 8.71 5.80
C PRO A 68 8.35 9.54 4.74
N ALA A 69 8.20 8.98 3.54
CA ALA A 69 7.60 9.67 2.39
C ALA A 69 6.17 10.19 2.63
N ALA A 70 5.38 9.53 3.47
CA ALA A 70 4.06 10.02 3.89
C ALA A 70 4.16 11.32 4.70
N GLN A 71 5.08 11.39 5.67
CA GLN A 71 5.31 12.58 6.49
C GLN A 71 5.84 13.74 5.65
N LEU A 72 6.69 13.47 4.64
CA LEU A 72 7.15 14.49 3.70
C LEU A 72 5.99 15.20 3.00
N VAL A 73 5.07 14.43 2.40
CA VAL A 73 3.94 14.97 1.63
C VAL A 73 2.85 15.57 2.52
N GLN A 74 2.57 14.97 3.68
CA GLN A 74 1.45 15.35 4.55
C GLN A 74 1.79 16.44 5.58
N ALA A 75 3.03 16.50 6.07
CA ALA A 75 3.45 17.40 7.14
C ALA A 75 4.58 18.34 6.70
N CYS A 76 5.72 17.82 6.21
CA CYS A 76 6.89 18.65 5.87
C CYS A 76 6.55 19.67 4.76
N ARG A 77 5.73 19.28 3.80
CA ARG A 77 5.17 20.14 2.74
C ARG A 77 4.39 21.37 3.25
N LEU A 78 3.94 21.35 4.51
CA LEU A 78 3.14 22.41 5.13
C LEU A 78 3.94 23.32 6.07
N VAL A 79 5.20 22.97 6.39
CA VAL A 79 6.04 23.72 7.34
C VAL A 79 6.34 25.15 6.85
N CYS A 80 6.83 25.28 5.62
CA CYS A 80 7.05 26.58 4.98
C CYS A 80 7.17 26.45 3.45
N LEU A 81 7.16 27.58 2.73
CA LEU A 81 7.28 27.60 1.26
C LEU A 81 8.56 26.89 0.77
N ARG A 82 9.70 27.11 1.43
CA ARG A 82 10.97 26.45 1.10
C ARG A 82 10.87 24.92 1.22
N TRP A 83 10.23 24.42 2.28
CA TRP A 83 10.05 22.97 2.46
C TRP A 83 9.05 22.41 1.45
N LYS A 84 7.99 23.15 1.10
CA LYS A 84 7.06 22.80 0.02
C LYS A 84 7.78 22.66 -1.32
N GLU A 85 8.64 23.61 -1.69
CA GLU A 85 9.39 23.59 -2.95
C GLU A 85 10.35 22.39 -3.03
N LEU A 86 11.00 22.01 -1.93
CA LEU A 86 11.86 20.83 -1.88
C LEU A 86 11.09 19.50 -1.86
N VAL A 87 9.91 19.46 -1.23
CA VAL A 87 9.03 18.27 -1.24
C VAL A 87 8.34 18.07 -2.59
N ASP A 88 8.01 19.14 -3.30
CA ASP A 88 7.46 19.09 -4.67
C ASP A 88 8.54 18.89 -5.74
N GLY A 89 9.82 19.06 -5.38
CA GLY A 89 10.96 19.01 -6.29
C GLY A 89 11.52 17.60 -6.53
N ALA A 90 11.87 17.31 -7.79
CA ALA A 90 12.53 16.07 -8.19
C ALA A 90 13.79 15.68 -7.36
N PRO A 91 14.69 16.59 -6.92
CA PRO A 91 15.94 16.21 -6.25
C PRO A 91 15.75 15.39 -4.96
N LEU A 92 14.70 15.66 -4.17
CA LEU A 92 14.43 14.92 -2.94
C LEU A 92 14.07 13.46 -3.22
N TRP A 93 13.19 13.25 -4.20
CA TRP A 93 12.69 11.92 -4.56
C TRP A 93 13.73 11.11 -5.34
N LEU A 94 14.55 11.75 -6.18
CA LEU A 94 15.72 11.13 -6.79
C LEU A 94 16.71 10.64 -5.73
N LEU A 95 17.04 11.48 -4.74
CA LEU A 95 17.93 11.12 -3.63
C LEU A 95 17.39 9.92 -2.84
N LYS A 96 16.10 9.92 -2.47
CA LYS A 96 15.46 8.78 -1.79
C LYS A 96 15.47 7.51 -2.66
N CYS A 97 15.19 7.61 -3.96
CA CYS A 97 15.29 6.48 -4.89
C CYS A 97 16.72 5.90 -4.96
N GLN A 98 17.75 6.75 -4.91
CA GLN A 98 19.15 6.31 -4.91
C GLN A 98 19.53 5.65 -3.58
N GLN A 99 19.15 6.24 -2.44
CA GLN A 99 19.40 5.68 -1.10
C GLN A 99 18.73 4.31 -0.90
N GLU A 100 17.54 4.11 -1.47
CA GLU A 100 16.74 2.89 -1.32
C GLU A 100 16.93 1.88 -2.47
N GLY A 101 17.88 2.11 -3.38
CA GLY A 101 18.22 1.18 -4.47
C GLY A 101 17.13 1.03 -5.56
N LEU A 102 16.24 2.01 -5.70
CA LEU A 102 15.12 1.99 -6.64
C LEU A 102 15.49 2.45 -8.06
N VAL A 103 16.64 3.13 -8.22
CA VAL A 103 17.15 3.52 -9.54
C VAL A 103 17.90 2.33 -10.16
N PRO A 104 17.48 1.80 -11.33
CA PRO A 104 18.15 0.67 -11.95
C PRO A 104 19.53 1.07 -12.52
N GLU A 105 20.56 0.27 -12.21
CA GLU A 105 21.90 0.47 -12.77
C GLU A 105 21.87 0.39 -14.31
N GLY A 106 22.22 1.50 -14.98
CA GLY A 106 22.23 1.57 -16.44
C GLY A 106 20.87 1.83 -17.12
N GLY A 107 19.83 2.19 -16.35
CA GLY A 107 18.65 2.86 -16.93
C GLY A 107 19.02 4.21 -17.54
N ALA A 108 18.19 4.72 -18.46
CA ALA A 108 18.37 6.08 -18.98
C ALA A 108 18.25 7.10 -17.83
N GLU A 109 19.21 8.02 -17.71
CA GLU A 109 19.29 8.97 -16.59
C GLU A 109 18.32 10.16 -16.71
N ASP A 110 17.68 10.32 -17.88
CA ASP A 110 16.85 11.48 -18.27
C ASP A 110 15.36 11.11 -18.49
N GLU A 111 14.52 12.13 -18.69
CA GLU A 111 13.08 12.05 -19.05
C GLU A 111 12.11 11.52 -17.97
N ARG A 112 12.47 11.60 -16.68
CA ARG A 112 11.54 11.37 -15.55
C ARG A 112 11.07 12.66 -14.89
N ASP A 113 9.96 13.21 -15.36
CA ASP A 113 9.36 14.44 -14.82
C ASP A 113 8.80 14.28 -13.39
N HIS A 114 8.38 13.07 -12.99
CA HIS A 114 7.56 12.82 -11.79
C HIS A 114 8.22 11.85 -10.79
N TRP A 115 9.46 12.13 -10.36
CA TRP A 115 10.22 11.27 -9.42
C TRP A 115 9.47 10.88 -8.13
N GLN A 116 8.60 11.75 -7.61
CA GLN A 116 7.73 11.43 -6.47
C GLN A 116 6.81 10.23 -6.74
N GLN A 117 6.19 10.19 -7.93
CA GLN A 117 5.28 9.11 -8.32
C GLN A 117 6.06 7.81 -8.52
N PHE A 118 7.18 7.86 -9.25
CA PHE A 118 8.07 6.71 -9.42
C PHE A 118 8.51 6.11 -8.06
N TYR A 119 8.88 6.95 -7.08
CA TYR A 119 9.21 6.49 -5.72
C TYR A 119 8.02 5.76 -5.07
N PHE A 120 6.84 6.40 -5.02
CA PHE A 120 5.68 5.82 -4.34
C PHE A 120 5.19 4.52 -5.00
N LEU A 121 5.18 4.46 -6.33
CA LEU A 121 4.85 3.26 -7.11
C LEU A 121 5.88 2.14 -6.84
N SER A 122 7.19 2.44 -6.96
CA SER A 122 8.28 1.47 -6.72
C SER A 122 8.24 0.88 -5.31
N LYS A 123 7.93 1.70 -4.29
CA LYS A 123 7.76 1.24 -2.90
C LYS A 123 6.49 0.43 -2.66
N ARG A 124 5.50 0.47 -3.56
CA ARG A 124 4.22 -0.28 -3.46
C ARG A 124 4.19 -1.54 -4.32
N ARG A 125 4.99 -1.59 -5.39
CA ARG A 125 5.07 -2.69 -6.38
C ARG A 125 5.20 -4.06 -5.71
N ARG A 126 4.09 -4.80 -5.69
CA ARG A 126 3.92 -6.16 -5.16
C ARG A 126 2.78 -6.85 -5.91
N ASN A 127 2.68 -8.17 -5.81
CA ASN A 127 1.46 -8.85 -6.26
C ASN A 127 0.28 -8.44 -5.35
N LEU A 128 -0.80 -7.98 -5.96
CA LEU A 128 -2.04 -7.56 -5.28
C LEU A 128 -3.07 -8.69 -5.20
N LEU A 129 -2.85 -9.82 -5.90
CA LEU A 129 -3.66 -11.03 -5.72
C LEU A 129 -3.20 -11.80 -4.48
N ARG A 130 -4.15 -12.18 -3.63
CA ARG A 130 -3.93 -13.10 -2.51
C ARG A 130 -3.89 -14.54 -2.99
N ASN A 131 -3.19 -15.40 -2.23
CA ASN A 131 -3.13 -16.84 -2.44
C ASN A 131 -2.97 -17.25 -3.94
N PRO A 132 -1.92 -16.78 -4.64
CA PRO A 132 -1.79 -16.96 -6.09
C PRO A 132 -1.45 -18.41 -6.51
N CYS A 133 -1.03 -19.26 -5.56
CA CYS A 133 -0.53 -20.62 -5.83
C CYS A 133 -1.31 -21.74 -5.12
N GLY A 134 -2.25 -21.42 -4.21
CA GLY A 134 -3.01 -22.42 -3.43
C GLY A 134 -2.39 -22.79 -2.08
N GLU A 135 -1.53 -21.95 -1.50
CA GLU A 135 -0.99 -22.21 -0.15
C GLU A 135 -2.04 -22.06 0.95
N GLU A 136 -3.02 -21.17 0.76
CA GLU A 136 -4.17 -20.94 1.66
C GLU A 136 -5.44 -21.65 1.12
N ASP A 137 -5.30 -22.86 0.56
CA ASP A 137 -6.34 -23.57 -0.21
C ASP A 137 -6.99 -22.65 -1.27
N LEU A 138 -8.27 -22.30 -1.11
CA LEU A 138 -9.02 -21.36 -1.96
C LEU A 138 -9.30 -20.01 -1.27
N GLU A 139 -8.73 -19.74 -0.08
CA GLU A 139 -8.91 -18.46 0.61
C GLU A 139 -8.41 -17.29 -0.25
N GLY A 140 -9.05 -16.12 -0.07
CA GLY A 140 -8.84 -14.93 -0.91
C GLY A 140 -9.62 -14.91 -2.21
N TRP A 141 -9.98 -16.07 -2.78
CA TRP A 141 -10.73 -16.14 -4.05
C TRP A 141 -12.24 -16.04 -3.85
N CYS A 142 -12.91 -15.26 -4.70
CA CYS A 142 -14.36 -15.11 -4.79
C CYS A 142 -14.92 -15.73 -6.08
N ASP A 143 -16.24 -15.73 -6.22
CA ASP A 143 -16.99 -16.21 -7.40
C ASP A 143 -16.53 -17.59 -7.90
N VAL A 144 -16.31 -18.49 -6.94
CA VAL A 144 -15.68 -19.79 -7.19
C VAL A 144 -16.70 -20.76 -7.78
N GLU A 145 -16.62 -21.00 -9.09
CA GLU A 145 -17.40 -22.03 -9.78
C GLU A 145 -16.70 -23.40 -9.63
N HIS A 146 -17.47 -24.44 -9.30
CA HIS A 146 -17.01 -25.82 -9.17
C HIS A 146 -17.75 -26.73 -10.13
N GLY A 147 -17.38 -26.70 -11.42
CA GLY A 147 -17.80 -27.69 -12.39
C GLY A 147 -17.24 -29.09 -12.09
N GLY A 148 -17.97 -30.15 -12.43
CA GLY A 148 -17.52 -31.53 -12.25
C GLY A 148 -17.21 -31.92 -10.79
N ASP A 149 -15.98 -32.38 -10.52
CA ASP A 149 -15.47 -32.64 -9.16
C ASP A 149 -14.85 -31.38 -8.49
N GLY A 150 -14.97 -30.21 -9.12
CA GLY A 150 -14.56 -28.91 -8.58
C GLY A 150 -13.07 -28.59 -8.67
N TRP A 151 -12.67 -27.44 -8.11
CA TRP A 151 -11.25 -27.09 -7.96
C TRP A 151 -10.58 -27.99 -6.93
N ARG A 152 -9.30 -28.29 -7.16
CA ARG A 152 -8.41 -28.93 -6.19
C ARG A 152 -7.07 -28.20 -6.19
N VAL A 153 -6.44 -28.07 -5.02
CA VAL A 153 -5.01 -27.70 -4.92
C VAL A 153 -4.15 -28.96 -4.93
N GLU A 154 -3.09 -28.97 -5.74
CA GLU A 154 -2.12 -30.07 -5.84
C GLU A 154 -0.69 -29.53 -5.81
N ASP A 155 0.25 -30.31 -5.26
CA ASP A 155 1.67 -29.96 -5.18
C ASP A 155 2.39 -30.17 -6.53
N LEU A 156 3.49 -29.43 -6.75
CA LEU A 156 4.35 -29.54 -7.93
C LEU A 156 5.48 -30.58 -7.73
N PRO A 157 5.88 -31.33 -8.78
CA PRO A 157 5.22 -31.44 -10.09
C PRO A 157 3.99 -32.35 -10.04
N GLY A 158 2.93 -31.97 -10.75
CA GLY A 158 1.67 -32.71 -10.79
C GLY A 158 1.71 -33.99 -11.65
N ASP A 159 0.78 -34.91 -11.41
CA ASP A 159 0.61 -36.15 -12.19
C ASP A 159 0.53 -35.85 -13.70
N CYS A 160 1.39 -36.51 -14.50
CA CYS A 160 1.52 -36.27 -15.95
C CYS A 160 1.73 -34.79 -16.35
N GLY A 161 2.22 -33.95 -15.43
CA GLY A 161 2.67 -32.58 -15.69
C GLY A 161 4.20 -32.46 -15.68
N VAL A 162 4.69 -31.23 -15.63
CA VAL A 162 6.13 -30.92 -15.52
C VAL A 162 6.40 -29.88 -14.42
N GLU A 163 7.66 -29.76 -14.03
CA GLU A 163 8.13 -28.86 -12.98
C GLU A 163 8.03 -27.37 -13.38
N PHE A 164 7.73 -26.50 -12.42
CA PHE A 164 7.60 -25.06 -12.66
C PHE A 164 8.98 -24.37 -12.56
N ILE A 165 9.71 -24.35 -13.68
CA ILE A 165 11.11 -23.88 -13.73
C ILE A 165 11.30 -22.35 -13.65
N HIS A 166 10.22 -21.57 -13.53
CA HIS A 166 10.28 -20.11 -13.66
C HIS A 166 10.37 -19.36 -12.33
N ASP A 167 10.00 -19.99 -11.21
CA ASP A 167 10.13 -19.45 -9.85
C ASP A 167 10.16 -20.60 -8.85
N GLU A 168 11.30 -20.81 -8.18
CA GLU A 168 11.48 -21.89 -7.20
C GLU A 168 10.58 -21.74 -5.96
N SER A 169 9.95 -20.58 -5.71
CA SER A 169 9.04 -20.39 -4.57
C SER A 169 7.65 -21.00 -4.80
N VAL A 170 7.25 -21.25 -6.06
CA VAL A 170 5.94 -21.83 -6.40
C VAL A 170 5.95 -23.33 -6.13
N LYS A 171 5.14 -23.79 -5.17
CA LYS A 171 5.07 -25.22 -4.77
C LYS A 171 3.77 -25.93 -5.11
N LYS A 172 2.72 -25.20 -5.47
CA LYS A 172 1.37 -25.72 -5.72
C LYS A 172 0.71 -25.11 -6.95
N TYR A 173 -0.38 -25.71 -7.40
CA TYR A 173 -1.27 -25.19 -8.43
C TYR A 173 -2.73 -25.57 -8.14
N PHE A 174 -3.66 -24.85 -8.78
CA PHE A 174 -5.09 -25.17 -8.81
C PHE A 174 -5.40 -26.02 -10.04
N ALA A 175 -5.97 -27.21 -9.86
CA ALA A 175 -6.42 -28.13 -10.90
C ALA A 175 -7.94 -28.00 -11.12
N SER A 176 -8.36 -27.84 -12.38
CA SER A 176 -9.78 -27.87 -12.77
C SER A 176 -10.26 -29.27 -13.19
N SER A 177 -11.59 -29.46 -13.23
CA SER A 177 -12.24 -30.74 -13.51
C SER A 177 -12.80 -30.82 -14.94
N PHE A 178 -13.78 -31.70 -15.18
CA PHE A 178 -14.37 -32.00 -16.50
C PHE A 178 -15.49 -31.02 -16.96
N GLU A 179 -15.79 -30.01 -16.15
CA GLU A 179 -16.65 -28.88 -16.48
C GLU A 179 -16.01 -27.60 -15.91
N TRP A 180 -16.36 -26.43 -16.47
CA TRP A 180 -15.76 -25.15 -16.08
C TRP A 180 -15.68 -24.94 -14.57
N CYS A 181 -14.45 -24.88 -14.08
CA CYS A 181 -14.11 -24.32 -12.79
C CYS A 181 -13.58 -22.91 -13.02
N ARG A 182 -14.14 -21.90 -12.33
CA ARG A 182 -13.69 -20.50 -12.36
C ARG A 182 -13.42 -20.01 -10.95
N LYS A 183 -12.59 -18.98 -10.83
CA LYS A 183 -12.42 -18.20 -9.59
C LYS A 183 -11.93 -16.80 -9.92
N ALA A 184 -12.36 -15.84 -9.12
CA ALA A 184 -12.04 -14.42 -9.29
C ALA A 184 -11.39 -13.81 -8.04
N GLN A 185 -10.78 -12.64 -8.23
CA GLN A 185 -10.46 -11.69 -7.17
C GLN A 185 -10.77 -10.28 -7.69
N VAL A 186 -11.21 -9.40 -6.79
CA VAL A 186 -11.38 -7.97 -7.07
C VAL A 186 -10.44 -7.20 -6.15
N VAL A 187 -9.46 -6.51 -6.74
CA VAL A 187 -8.45 -5.73 -6.05
C VAL A 187 -8.95 -4.29 -5.93
N ASP A 188 -9.06 -3.76 -4.71
CA ASP A 188 -9.27 -2.35 -4.42
C ASP A 188 -7.92 -1.61 -4.46
N LEU A 189 -7.71 -0.79 -5.48
CA LEU A 189 -6.44 -0.09 -5.66
C LEU A 189 -6.22 0.99 -4.61
N GLN A 190 -7.27 1.59 -4.05
CA GLN A 190 -7.14 2.58 -2.98
C GLN A 190 -6.73 1.93 -1.67
N ALA A 191 -7.34 0.79 -1.32
CA ALA A 191 -6.95 -0.02 -0.16
C ALA A 191 -5.51 -0.54 -0.28
N GLU A 192 -5.08 -0.95 -1.48
CA GLU A 192 -3.68 -1.34 -1.75
C GLU A 192 -2.71 -0.13 -1.81
N GLY A 193 -3.23 1.10 -1.72
CA GLY A 193 -2.46 2.33 -1.47
C GLY A 193 -2.23 3.23 -2.68
N TYR A 194 -2.91 3.01 -3.80
CA TYR A 194 -2.86 3.81 -5.02
C TYR A 194 -4.04 4.79 -5.04
N TRP A 195 -3.77 6.09 -4.87
CA TRP A 195 -4.80 7.11 -4.67
C TRP A 195 -5.42 7.61 -5.98
N GLU A 196 -6.60 8.22 -5.90
CA GLU A 196 -7.42 8.60 -7.05
C GLU A 196 -6.68 9.44 -8.09
N GLU A 197 -6.03 10.54 -7.68
CA GLU A 197 -5.37 11.44 -8.62
C GLU A 197 -4.18 10.80 -9.36
N LEU A 198 -3.56 9.75 -8.79
CA LEU A 198 -2.53 8.95 -9.45
C LEU A 198 -3.14 8.04 -10.52
N LEU A 199 -4.21 7.32 -10.18
CA LEU A 199 -4.92 6.44 -11.12
C LEU A 199 -5.55 7.23 -12.26
N ASP A 200 -6.10 8.41 -11.99
CA ASP A 200 -6.82 9.22 -12.97
C ASP A 200 -5.89 10.08 -13.85
N THR A 201 -4.80 10.62 -13.29
CA THR A 201 -3.90 11.54 -14.00
C THR A 201 -2.68 10.83 -14.61
N THR A 202 -2.02 9.97 -13.84
CA THR A 202 -0.80 9.28 -14.29
C THR A 202 -1.13 8.00 -15.04
N GLN A 203 -2.27 7.37 -14.74
CA GLN A 203 -2.70 6.09 -15.32
C GLN A 203 -1.57 5.04 -15.37
N PRO A 204 -0.89 4.79 -14.23
CA PRO A 204 0.29 3.92 -14.17
C PRO A 204 -0.07 2.51 -14.63
N ALA A 205 0.85 1.85 -15.32
CA ALA A 205 0.56 0.64 -16.07
C ALA A 205 0.14 -0.53 -15.15
N ILE A 206 -1.05 -1.09 -15.41
CA ILE A 206 -1.56 -2.24 -14.66
C ILE A 206 -1.14 -3.51 -15.39
N VAL A 207 -0.23 -4.28 -14.79
CA VAL A 207 0.25 -5.55 -15.33
C VAL A 207 -0.52 -6.69 -14.69
N ALA A 208 -1.12 -7.55 -15.51
CA ALA A 208 -1.75 -8.79 -15.09
C ALA A 208 -1.08 -9.98 -15.77
N LYS A 209 -0.75 -11.02 -15.01
CA LYS A 209 -0.14 -12.27 -15.50
C LYS A 209 -0.77 -13.49 -14.87
N ASP A 210 -0.68 -14.60 -15.57
CA ASP A 210 -1.06 -15.91 -15.06
C ASP A 210 -0.21 -16.99 -15.71
N TRP A 211 -0.09 -18.15 -15.05
CA TRP A 211 0.54 -19.34 -15.62
C TRP A 211 -0.44 -20.49 -15.67
N TYR A 212 -0.55 -21.11 -16.85
CA TYR A 212 -1.40 -22.29 -17.04
C TYR A 212 -0.66 -23.45 -17.71
N SER A 213 -1.08 -24.67 -17.40
CA SER A 213 -0.58 -25.91 -18.02
C SER A 213 -1.68 -26.98 -18.08
N GLY A 214 -1.38 -28.12 -18.70
CA GLY A 214 -2.27 -29.27 -18.80
C GLY A 214 -1.67 -30.53 -18.21
N ARG A 215 -2.12 -31.68 -18.71
CA ARG A 215 -1.49 -32.99 -18.51
C ARG A 215 -1.11 -33.58 -19.86
N GLY A 216 -0.01 -34.31 -19.95
CA GLY A 216 0.39 -35.02 -21.17
C GLY A 216 -0.55 -36.17 -21.56
N ASP A 217 -1.48 -36.60 -20.69
CA ASP A 217 -2.45 -37.66 -20.93
C ASP A 217 -3.90 -37.16 -21.22
N ALA A 218 -4.17 -35.86 -21.10
CA ALA A 218 -5.50 -35.29 -21.32
C ALA A 218 -5.46 -33.84 -21.86
N GLY A 219 -6.21 -33.59 -22.93
CA GLY A 219 -6.44 -32.23 -23.43
C GLY A 219 -7.34 -31.41 -22.51
N CYS A 220 -7.12 -30.10 -22.46
CA CYS A 220 -7.86 -29.18 -21.61
C CYS A 220 -7.98 -27.77 -22.21
N LEU A 221 -8.88 -26.97 -21.65
CA LEU A 221 -9.16 -25.59 -22.01
C LEU A 221 -8.89 -24.65 -20.82
N TYR A 222 -8.40 -23.46 -21.11
CA TYR A 222 -8.12 -22.38 -20.18
C TYR A 222 -8.83 -21.09 -20.64
N GLU A 223 -9.23 -20.23 -19.70
CA GLU A 223 -9.87 -18.94 -19.97
C GLU A 223 -9.44 -17.92 -18.90
N LEU A 224 -9.05 -16.72 -19.33
CA LEU A 224 -8.70 -15.58 -18.47
C LEU A 224 -9.47 -14.34 -18.94
N THR A 225 -10.06 -13.62 -18.01
CA THR A 225 -10.63 -12.28 -18.22
C THR A 225 -10.20 -11.35 -17.09
N VAL A 226 -9.61 -10.21 -17.46
CA VAL A 226 -9.18 -9.16 -16.52
C VAL A 226 -9.88 -7.86 -16.90
N LYS A 227 -10.51 -7.20 -15.92
CA LYS A 227 -11.28 -5.96 -16.13
C LYS A 227 -10.78 -4.84 -15.23
N LEU A 228 -10.61 -3.66 -15.81
CA LEU A 228 -10.45 -2.40 -15.10
C LEU A 228 -11.84 -1.80 -14.84
N LEU A 229 -12.16 -1.50 -13.59
CA LEU A 229 -13.51 -1.13 -13.15
C LEU A 229 -13.57 0.24 -12.47
N SER A 230 -14.69 0.94 -12.64
CA SER A 230 -15.02 2.19 -11.96
C SER A 230 -15.40 1.98 -10.48
N GLU A 231 -15.58 3.08 -9.72
CA GLU A 231 -16.20 3.07 -8.38
C GLU A 231 -17.60 2.41 -8.37
N HIS A 232 -18.26 2.34 -9.54
CA HIS A 232 -19.62 1.79 -9.71
C HIS A 232 -19.62 0.43 -10.44
N GLU A 233 -18.46 -0.23 -10.50
CA GLU A 233 -18.21 -1.50 -11.21
C GLU A 233 -18.41 -1.45 -12.74
N ASP A 234 -18.49 -0.26 -13.35
CA ASP A 234 -18.50 -0.11 -14.82
C ASP A 234 -17.17 -0.56 -15.42
N VAL A 235 -17.21 -1.34 -16.50
CA VAL A 235 -16.02 -1.81 -17.21
C VAL A 235 -15.41 -0.69 -18.04
N LEU A 236 -14.24 -0.21 -17.63
CA LEU A 236 -13.45 0.83 -18.32
C LEU A 236 -12.59 0.22 -19.42
N ALA A 237 -11.95 -0.92 -19.12
CA ALA A 237 -11.19 -1.72 -20.07
C ALA A 237 -11.30 -3.21 -19.73
N GLU A 238 -11.20 -4.06 -20.74
CA GLU A 238 -11.27 -5.52 -20.60
C GLU A 238 -10.20 -6.19 -21.47
N PHE A 239 -9.46 -7.12 -20.87
CA PHE A 239 -8.68 -8.11 -21.58
C PHE A 239 -9.34 -9.47 -21.37
N SER A 240 -9.54 -10.23 -22.45
CA SER A 240 -9.96 -11.63 -22.37
C SER A 240 -9.16 -12.47 -23.36
N SER A 241 -8.71 -13.64 -22.94
CA SER A 241 -8.09 -14.63 -23.82
C SER A 241 -9.10 -15.35 -24.72
N GLY A 242 -10.39 -15.34 -24.33
CA GLY A 242 -11.34 -16.38 -24.73
C GLY A 242 -10.86 -17.77 -24.29
N GLN A 243 -11.46 -18.81 -24.89
CA GLN A 243 -11.10 -20.20 -24.58
C GLN A 243 -9.86 -20.62 -25.37
N VAL A 244 -8.77 -20.85 -24.65
CA VAL A 244 -7.49 -21.30 -25.19
C VAL A 244 -7.34 -22.80 -24.97
N ALA A 245 -7.07 -23.55 -26.04
CA ALA A 245 -6.70 -24.96 -25.92
C ALA A 245 -5.26 -25.08 -25.43
N VAL A 246 -5.03 -25.83 -24.36
CA VAL A 246 -3.69 -26.00 -23.79
C VAL A 246 -2.92 -27.05 -24.61
N PRO A 247 -1.72 -26.75 -25.14
CA PRO A 247 -0.90 -27.72 -25.86
C PRO A 247 -0.46 -28.87 -24.95
N PRO A 248 -0.49 -30.14 -25.40
CA PRO A 248 0.06 -31.27 -24.63
C PRO A 248 1.59 -31.28 -24.65
N ASP A 249 2.20 -30.88 -25.78
CA ASP A 249 3.63 -30.94 -26.05
C ASP A 249 4.20 -29.53 -26.31
N SER A 250 4.35 -28.70 -25.27
CA SER A 250 5.07 -27.41 -25.38
C SER A 250 6.55 -27.59 -24.99
N ASP A 251 7.39 -27.83 -25.99
CA ASP A 251 8.75 -28.41 -25.96
C ASP A 251 9.82 -27.82 -25.01
N GLU A 252 9.55 -26.74 -24.25
CA GLU A 252 10.58 -26.09 -23.41
C GLU A 252 10.16 -25.69 -21.98
N ALA A 253 8.89 -25.87 -21.57
CA ALA A 253 8.46 -25.56 -20.19
C ALA A 253 7.18 -26.25 -19.68
N GLY A 254 6.26 -26.69 -20.55
CA GLY A 254 4.93 -27.23 -20.18
C GLY A 254 3.94 -26.23 -19.56
N TRP A 255 4.45 -25.19 -18.89
CA TRP A 255 3.71 -24.04 -18.38
C TRP A 255 3.80 -22.87 -19.35
N ILE A 256 2.67 -22.21 -19.59
CA ILE A 256 2.54 -21.06 -20.49
C ILE A 256 2.19 -19.84 -19.65
N GLN A 257 2.99 -18.77 -19.76
CA GLN A 257 2.63 -17.46 -19.23
C GLN A 257 1.70 -16.74 -20.21
N ILE A 258 0.58 -16.25 -19.70
CA ILE A 258 -0.17 -15.16 -20.31
C ILE A 258 0.15 -13.87 -19.54
N SER A 259 0.29 -12.76 -20.28
CA SER A 259 0.65 -11.45 -19.71
C SER A 259 -0.07 -10.37 -20.50
N HIS A 260 -0.70 -9.44 -19.80
CA HIS A 260 -1.31 -8.24 -20.36
C HIS A 260 -0.91 -7.02 -19.54
N THR A 261 -0.80 -5.86 -20.20
CA THR A 261 -0.48 -4.59 -19.56
C THR A 261 -1.48 -3.55 -20.07
N PHE A 262 -2.28 -2.99 -19.16
CA PHE A 262 -3.14 -1.86 -19.48
C PHE A 262 -2.36 -0.55 -19.31
N THR A 263 -2.35 0.28 -20.34
CA THR A 263 -1.94 1.68 -20.31
C THR A 263 -3.06 2.54 -20.89
N ASP A 264 -3.03 3.86 -20.69
CA ASP A 264 -3.92 4.82 -21.35
C ASP A 264 -5.43 4.53 -21.15
N TYR A 265 -5.77 3.87 -20.04
CA TYR A 265 -7.11 3.32 -19.76
C TYR A 265 -8.17 4.38 -19.39
N GLY A 266 -7.77 5.64 -19.27
CA GLY A 266 -8.64 6.76 -18.90
C GLY A 266 -8.84 6.89 -17.38
N PRO A 267 -9.43 8.01 -16.94
CA PRO A 267 -9.72 8.24 -15.53
C PRO A 267 -10.92 7.41 -15.04
N GLY A 268 -10.99 7.23 -13.73
CA GLY A 268 -12.08 6.54 -13.03
C GLY A 268 -11.75 5.13 -12.55
N LEU A 269 -10.55 4.60 -12.85
CA LEU A 269 -10.13 3.27 -12.38
C LEU A 269 -10.08 3.23 -10.85
N ARG A 270 -10.79 2.27 -10.23
CA ARG A 270 -10.75 2.02 -8.78
C ARG A 270 -10.50 0.55 -8.43
N PHE A 271 -11.01 -0.40 -9.24
CA PHE A 271 -10.79 -1.83 -9.00
C PHE A 271 -10.23 -2.59 -10.21
N VAL A 272 -9.52 -3.68 -9.95
CA VAL A 272 -9.14 -4.68 -10.96
C VAL A 272 -9.83 -5.99 -10.63
N ARG A 273 -10.74 -6.47 -11.50
CA ARG A 273 -11.25 -7.85 -11.44
C ARG A 273 -10.32 -8.74 -12.25
N PHE A 274 -9.72 -9.73 -11.61
CA PHE A 274 -8.99 -10.83 -12.24
C PHE A 274 -9.83 -12.10 -12.10
N GLU A 275 -10.20 -12.72 -13.22
CA GLU A 275 -11.02 -13.94 -13.23
C GLU A 275 -10.43 -14.95 -14.22
N HIS A 276 -10.19 -16.18 -13.75
CA HIS A 276 -9.69 -17.25 -14.62
C HIS A 276 -10.38 -18.59 -14.34
N GLY A 277 -10.25 -19.51 -15.29
CA GLY A 277 -10.82 -20.83 -15.17
C GLY A 277 -10.26 -21.84 -16.15
N GLY A 278 -10.74 -23.07 -16.00
CA GLY A 278 -10.39 -24.18 -16.86
C GLY A 278 -11.39 -25.32 -16.79
N GLN A 279 -11.27 -26.21 -17.77
CA GLN A 279 -11.90 -27.54 -17.77
C GLN A 279 -11.08 -28.49 -18.64
N ASP A 280 -11.35 -29.80 -18.57
CA ASP A 280 -10.81 -30.74 -19.54
C ASP A 280 -11.49 -30.60 -20.93
N SER A 281 -10.99 -31.33 -21.92
CA SER A 281 -11.65 -31.51 -23.22
C SER A 281 -11.93 -32.99 -23.55
N VAL A 282 -11.97 -33.85 -22.54
CA VAL A 282 -12.09 -35.33 -22.65
C VAL A 282 -13.27 -35.90 -21.84
N TYR A 283 -13.88 -35.10 -20.98
CA TYR A 283 -14.97 -35.37 -20.05
C TYR A 283 -14.68 -36.53 -19.07
N TRP A 284 -13.52 -36.47 -18.40
CA TRP A 284 -13.02 -37.52 -17.50
C TRP A 284 -13.18 -37.13 -16.02
N LYS A 285 -13.84 -37.99 -15.25
CA LYS A 285 -14.03 -37.77 -13.81
C LYS A 285 -12.68 -37.64 -13.08
N GLY A 286 -12.54 -36.58 -12.29
CA GLY A 286 -11.30 -36.20 -11.60
C GLY A 286 -10.78 -34.83 -12.05
N TRP A 287 -9.46 -34.67 -12.04
CA TRP A 287 -8.76 -33.41 -12.30
C TRP A 287 -7.86 -33.57 -13.53
N PHE A 288 -8.50 -33.41 -14.69
CA PHE A 288 -7.89 -33.49 -16.02
C PHE A 288 -7.94 -32.16 -16.77
N GLY A 289 -8.53 -31.11 -16.17
CA GLY A 289 -8.62 -29.78 -16.75
C GLY A 289 -7.33 -28.98 -16.64
N ALA A 290 -7.37 -27.74 -17.14
CA ALA A 290 -6.23 -26.84 -17.06
C ALA A 290 -5.83 -26.59 -15.59
N ARG A 291 -4.52 -26.52 -15.38
CA ARG A 291 -3.86 -26.19 -14.13
C ARG A 291 -3.49 -24.72 -14.17
N VAL A 292 -3.70 -23.98 -13.07
CA VAL A 292 -3.34 -22.55 -12.97
C VAL A 292 -2.57 -22.25 -11.69
N THR A 293 -1.56 -21.38 -11.75
CA THR A 293 -0.76 -20.98 -10.57
C THR A 293 0.00 -19.66 -10.83
N ASN A 294 0.62 -19.11 -9.78
CA ASN A 294 1.44 -17.89 -9.83
C ASN A 294 0.74 -16.71 -10.54
N SER A 295 -0.58 -16.62 -10.34
CA SER A 295 -1.43 -15.54 -10.82
C SER A 295 -1.00 -14.23 -10.18
N SER A 296 -0.91 -13.14 -10.96
CA SER A 296 -0.44 -11.87 -10.43
C SER A 296 -1.05 -10.63 -11.08
N VAL A 297 -1.27 -9.61 -10.27
CA VAL A 297 -1.64 -8.25 -10.69
C VAL A 297 -0.75 -7.27 -9.92
N TRP A 298 -0.16 -6.29 -10.61
CA TRP A 298 0.57 -5.20 -9.96
C TRP A 298 0.52 -3.91 -10.79
N VAL A 299 0.86 -2.80 -10.14
CA VAL A 299 1.05 -1.50 -10.78
C VAL A 299 2.55 -1.25 -10.98
N GLU A 300 2.97 -0.90 -12.19
CA GLU A 300 4.36 -0.54 -12.51
C GLU A 300 4.69 0.93 -12.20
N PRO A 301 5.98 1.28 -11.97
CA PRO A 301 6.42 2.61 -11.56
C PRO A 301 6.99 3.52 -12.66
#